data_AF-A0A4Q5N3V2-F1
#
_entry.id   AF-A0A4Q5N3V2-F1
#
_cell.length_a   1.000
_cell.length_b   1.000
_cell.length_c   1.000
_cell.angle_alpha   90.00
_cell.angle_beta   90.00
_cell.angle_gamma   90.00
#
_symmetry.space_group_name_H-M   'P 1'
#
loop_
_entity.id
_entity.type
_entity.pdbx_description
1 polymer ?
#
loop_
_entity_poly.entity_id
_entity_poly.type
_entity_poly.pdbx_seq_one_letter_code
_entity_poly.pdbx_strand_id
1 'polypeptide(L)'
;MGARTKARKRALDVLFEAEQRQMDPVTLLAERIRESGTQTSLPQYSVEIVEGVVAEQDRIDELLATHAHGWTLDRMPAVDRALLRIGTWEVLYNDDVPDAVAVDEAVELARSLSTDDSPSFVNGLLGRILDLKPTILA
;
A
#
# COMPACT_ATOMS: atom_id res chain seq x y z
N MET A 1 9.03 -13.85 -8.34
CA MET A 1 8.78 -12.48 -7.83
C MET A 1 9.78 -11.53 -8.45
N GLY A 2 9.28 -10.54 -9.20
CA GLY A 2 10.11 -9.48 -9.78
C GLY A 2 10.66 -8.53 -8.71
N ALA A 3 11.57 -7.63 -9.11
CA ALA A 3 12.16 -6.65 -8.20
C ALA A 3 11.09 -5.73 -7.56
N ARG A 4 10.06 -5.33 -8.32
CA ARG A 4 8.95 -4.49 -7.82
C ARG A 4 8.07 -5.22 -6.79
N THR A 5 7.72 -6.50 -7.00
CA THR A 5 6.99 -7.29 -6.00
C THR A 5 7.74 -7.36 -4.67
N LYS A 6 9.07 -7.55 -4.71
CA LYS A 6 9.91 -7.54 -3.50
C LYS A 6 9.88 -6.18 -2.83
N ALA A 7 9.99 -5.09 -3.59
CA ALA A 7 9.93 -3.73 -3.06
C ALA A 7 8.57 -3.42 -2.40
N ARG A 8 7.44 -3.80 -3.03
CA ARG A 8 6.10 -3.67 -2.42
C ARG A 8 6.00 -4.39 -1.10
N LYS A 9 6.51 -5.62 -1.03
CA LYS A 9 6.54 -6.38 0.23
C LYS A 9 7.37 -5.65 1.30
N ARG A 10 8.50 -5.06 0.94
CA ARG A 10 9.32 -4.29 1.90
C ARG A 10 8.66 -2.98 2.34
N ALA A 11 7.94 -2.30 1.44
CA ALA A 11 7.14 -1.13 1.79
C ALA A 11 5.98 -1.51 2.74
N LEU A 12 5.29 -2.61 2.45
CA LEU A 12 4.27 -3.19 3.32
C LEU A 12 4.82 -3.49 4.72
N ASP A 13 5.98 -4.14 4.81
CA ASP A 13 6.62 -4.42 6.11
C ASP A 13 6.82 -3.13 6.93
N VAL A 14 7.29 -2.05 6.30
CA VAL A 14 7.51 -0.74 6.95
C VAL A 14 6.21 -0.11 7.40
N LEU A 15 5.20 -0.01 6.53
CA LEU A 15 3.91 0.60 6.86
C LEU A 15 3.19 -0.17 7.96
N PHE A 16 3.21 -1.50 7.90
CA PHE A 16 2.64 -2.37 8.92
C PHE A 16 3.36 -2.22 10.26
N GLU A 17 4.70 -2.26 10.27
CA GLU A 17 5.48 -2.10 11.50
C GLU A 17 5.28 -0.73 12.14
N ALA A 18 5.24 0.33 11.33
CA ALA A 18 4.99 1.69 11.80
C ALA A 18 3.60 1.80 12.46
N GLU A 19 2.57 1.25 11.84
CA GLU A 19 1.22 1.22 12.40
C GLU A 19 1.17 0.46 13.74
N GLN A 20 1.76 -0.74 13.80
CA GLN A 20 1.78 -1.55 15.01
C GLN A 20 2.53 -0.89 16.17
N ARG A 21 3.54 -0.07 15.85
CA ARG A 21 4.33 0.68 16.84
C ARG A 21 3.78 2.08 17.12
N GLN A 22 2.72 2.49 16.43
CA GLN A 22 2.19 3.86 16.47
C GLN A 22 3.28 4.91 16.21
N MET A 23 4.12 4.62 15.22
CA MET A 23 5.26 5.46 14.83
C MET A 23 5.02 6.04 13.44
N ASP A 24 5.59 7.21 13.18
CA ASP A 24 5.64 7.78 11.84
C ASP A 24 6.41 6.86 10.86
N PRO A 25 5.82 6.42 9.73
CA PRO A 25 6.48 5.51 8.80
C PRO A 25 7.75 6.08 8.16
N VAL A 26 7.81 7.38 7.92
CA VAL A 26 8.99 8.05 7.35
C VAL A 26 10.15 8.04 8.34
N THR A 27 9.87 8.24 9.62
CA THR A 27 10.85 8.10 10.70
C THR A 27 11.42 6.68 10.77
N LEU A 28 10.55 5.66 10.76
CA LEU A 28 10.97 4.25 10.74
C LEU A 28 11.78 3.91 9.48
N LEU A 29 11.38 4.44 8.32
CA LEU A 29 12.09 4.28 7.06
C LEU A 29 13.51 4.88 7.13
N ALA A 30 13.65 6.08 7.69
CA ALA A 30 14.93 6.75 7.86
C ALA A 30 15.85 6.02 8.85
N GLU A 31 15.30 5.38 9.89
CA GLU A 31 16.06 4.47 10.77
C GLU A 31 16.57 3.26 9.99
N ARG A 32 15.71 2.58 9.22
CA ARG A 32 16.08 1.41 8.41
C ARG A 32 17.17 1.72 7.39
N ILE A 33 17.09 2.88 6.73
CA ILE A 33 18.10 3.32 5.76
C ILE A 33 19.45 3.54 6.46
N ARG A 34 19.47 4.17 7.65
CA ARG A 34 20.70 4.39 8.43
C ARG A 34 21.32 3.09 8.97
N GLU A 35 20.48 2.15 9.42
CA GLU A 35 20.93 0.87 10.01
C GLU A 35 21.29 -0.20 8.98
N SER A 36 21.07 0.05 7.68
CA SER A 36 21.37 -0.87 6.57
C SER A 36 22.85 -1.26 6.45
N GLY A 37 23.75 -0.70 7.26
CA GLY A 37 25.13 -1.20 7.40
C GLY A 37 25.24 -2.68 7.84
N THR A 38 24.15 -3.30 8.33
CA THR A 38 24.12 -4.71 8.75
C THR A 38 22.97 -5.55 8.14
N GLN A 39 22.04 -4.93 7.40
CA GLN A 39 20.88 -5.58 6.79
C GLN A 39 20.78 -5.24 5.29
N THR A 40 20.10 -6.08 4.51
CA THR A 40 19.82 -5.79 3.09
C THR A 40 19.14 -4.43 2.95
N SER A 41 19.79 -3.51 2.22
CA SER A 41 19.26 -2.18 1.92
C SER A 41 17.84 -2.28 1.37
N LEU A 42 16.96 -1.38 1.83
CA LEU A 42 15.63 -1.25 1.25
C LEU A 42 15.75 -0.91 -0.24
N PRO A 43 15.04 -1.63 -1.13
CA PRO A 43 14.96 -1.24 -2.53
C PRO A 43 14.42 0.19 -2.64
N GLN A 44 14.98 1.00 -3.54
CA GLN A 44 14.57 2.39 -3.76
C GLN A 44 13.07 2.52 -3.98
N TYR A 45 12.48 1.62 -4.78
CA TYR A 45 11.03 1.63 -5.02
C TYR A 45 10.19 1.43 -3.74
N SER A 46 10.74 0.76 -2.72
CA SER A 46 10.05 0.63 -1.42
C SER A 46 10.03 1.97 -0.67
N VAL A 47 11.10 2.76 -0.79
CA VAL A 47 11.20 4.11 -0.21
C VAL A 47 10.14 5.00 -0.87
N GLU A 48 10.09 5.00 -2.21
CA GLU A 48 9.13 5.77 -3.00
C GLU A 48 7.68 5.44 -2.62
N ILE A 49 7.34 4.15 -2.47
CA ILE A 49 6.00 3.74 -2.02
C ILE A 49 5.69 4.32 -0.62
N VAL A 50 6.60 4.16 0.35
CA VAL A 50 6.32 4.59 1.73
C VAL A 50 6.16 6.11 1.80
N GLU A 51 7.07 6.85 1.18
CA GLU A 51 7.01 8.32 1.16
C GLU A 51 5.76 8.82 0.43
N GLY A 52 5.44 8.22 -0.72
CA GLY A 52 4.26 8.60 -1.50
C GLY A 52 2.95 8.27 -0.79
N VAL A 53 2.84 7.11 -0.16
CA VAL A 53 1.66 6.74 0.65
C VAL A 53 1.50 7.70 1.82
N VAL A 54 2.58 8.05 2.53
CA VAL A 54 2.50 8.97 3.67
C VAL A 54 2.13 10.39 3.22
N ALA A 55 2.68 10.87 2.10
CA ALA A 55 2.39 12.19 1.56
C ALA A 55 0.90 12.36 1.23
N GLU A 56 0.27 11.31 0.71
CA GLU A 56 -1.14 11.32 0.26
C GLU A 56 -2.09 10.58 1.23
N GLN A 57 -1.63 10.27 2.45
CA GLN A 57 -2.32 9.33 3.34
C GLN A 57 -3.76 9.76 3.66
N ASP A 58 -3.97 11.03 4.01
CA ASP A 58 -5.29 11.56 4.37
C ASP A 58 -6.28 11.41 3.21
N ARG A 59 -5.83 11.70 1.99
CA ARG A 59 -6.64 11.58 0.78
C ARG A 59 -6.93 10.12 0.42
N ILE A 60 -5.91 9.27 0.52
CA ILE A 60 -6.04 7.83 0.28
C ILE A 60 -7.03 7.22 1.27
N ASP A 61 -6.90 7.51 2.55
CA ASP A 61 -7.77 6.97 3.60
C ASP A 61 -9.21 7.49 3.45
N GLU A 62 -9.40 8.76 3.07
CA GLU A 62 -10.73 9.30 2.74
C GLU A 62 -11.40 8.52 1.60
N LEU A 63 -10.68 8.29 0.50
CA LEU A 63 -11.19 7.55 -0.66
C LEU A 63 -11.52 6.10 -0.29
N LEU A 64 -10.61 5.42 0.41
CA LEU A 64 -10.83 4.04 0.85
C LEU A 64 -12.04 3.94 1.78
N ALA A 65 -12.16 4.84 2.77
CA ALA A 65 -13.28 4.85 3.70
C ALA A 65 -14.62 5.14 3.00
N THR A 66 -14.63 6.05 2.03
CA THR A 66 -15.83 6.40 1.25
C THR A 66 -16.33 5.22 0.42
N HIS A 67 -15.41 4.39 -0.08
CA HIS A 67 -15.74 3.34 -1.04
C HIS A 67 -15.79 1.93 -0.46
N ALA A 68 -15.27 1.72 0.75
CA ALA A 68 -15.39 0.50 1.54
C ALA A 68 -16.81 0.36 2.13
N HIS A 69 -17.80 0.06 1.28
CA HIS A 69 -19.19 -0.11 1.72
C HIS A 69 -19.31 -1.16 2.84
N GLY A 70 -19.73 -0.71 4.03
CA GLY A 70 -19.98 -1.59 5.18
C GLY A 70 -18.74 -1.97 6.00
N TRP A 71 -17.55 -1.48 5.64
CA TRP A 71 -16.31 -1.73 6.37
C TRP A 71 -15.61 -0.42 6.70
N THR A 72 -15.37 -0.18 7.98
CA THR A 72 -14.49 0.91 8.39
C THR A 72 -13.03 0.45 8.29
N LEU A 73 -12.12 1.34 7.91
CA LEU A 73 -10.70 1.02 7.69
C LEU A 73 -10.06 0.35 8.93
N ASP A 74 -10.46 0.75 10.12
CA ASP A 74 -10.01 0.22 11.42
C ASP A 74 -10.39 -1.25 11.67
N ARG A 75 -11.42 -1.76 10.98
CA ARG A 75 -11.84 -3.17 11.10
C ARG A 75 -11.14 -4.10 10.12
N MET A 76 -10.41 -3.55 9.14
CA MET A 76 -9.67 -4.34 8.17
C MET A 76 -8.42 -4.95 8.81
N PRO A 77 -7.99 -6.15 8.39
CA PRO A 77 -6.66 -6.64 8.69
C PRO A 77 -5.61 -5.57 8.35
N ALA A 78 -4.63 -5.36 9.21
CA ALA A 78 -3.64 -4.30 9.01
C ALA A 78 -2.84 -4.49 7.71
N VAL A 79 -2.61 -5.74 7.30
CA VAL A 79 -2.04 -6.08 5.99
C VAL A 79 -2.91 -5.59 4.84
N ASP A 80 -4.22 -5.82 4.89
CA ASP A 80 -5.16 -5.41 3.83
C ASP A 80 -5.21 -3.88 3.73
N ARG A 81 -5.32 -3.20 4.87
CA ARG A 81 -5.33 -1.73 4.92
C ARG A 81 -4.04 -1.15 4.33
N ALA A 82 -2.88 -1.69 4.70
CA ALA A 82 -1.60 -1.26 4.14
C ALA A 82 -1.49 -1.54 2.63
N LEU A 83 -1.95 -2.70 2.16
CA LEU A 83 -1.97 -3.02 0.73
C LEU A 83 -2.93 -2.14 -0.07
N LEU A 84 -4.09 -1.81 0.49
CA LEU A 84 -5.04 -0.87 -0.11
C LEU A 84 -4.44 0.52 -0.24
N ARG A 85 -3.70 0.99 0.78
CA ARG A 85 -2.98 2.27 0.71
C ARG A 85 -1.91 2.26 -0.38
N ILE A 86 -1.09 1.22 -0.44
CA ILE A 86 -0.06 1.05 -1.48
C ILE A 86 -0.70 1.02 -2.87
N GLY A 87 -1.70 0.17 -3.08
CA GLY A 87 -2.36 0.01 -4.38
C GLY A 87 -3.06 1.28 -4.83
N THR A 88 -3.73 1.99 -3.92
CA THR A 88 -4.37 3.28 -4.21
C THR A 88 -3.34 4.34 -4.60
N TRP A 89 -2.22 4.42 -3.86
CA TRP A 89 -1.14 5.33 -4.22
C TRP A 89 -0.58 5.04 -5.60
N GLU A 90 -0.29 3.76 -5.90
CA GLU A 90 0.23 3.38 -7.22
C GLU A 90 -0.76 3.73 -8.34
N VAL A 91 -2.05 3.42 -8.15
CA VAL A 91 -3.09 3.70 -9.16
C VAL A 91 -3.26 5.20 -9.41
N LEU A 92 -3.19 6.05 -8.37
CA LEU A 92 -3.51 7.47 -8.50
C LEU A 92 -2.29 8.35 -8.81
N TYR A 93 -1.11 7.97 -8.34
CA TYR A 93 0.04 8.88 -8.28
C TYR A 93 1.32 8.31 -8.88
N ASN A 94 1.31 7.06 -9.39
CA ASN A 94 2.49 6.44 -9.97
C ASN A 94 2.28 5.99 -11.43
N ASP A 95 2.54 6.91 -12.35
CA ASP A 95 2.41 6.66 -13.80
C ASP A 95 3.42 5.63 -14.35
N ASP A 96 4.47 5.26 -13.59
CA ASP A 96 5.43 4.23 -13.99
C ASP A 96 4.91 2.80 -13.76
N VAL A 97 3.74 2.64 -13.13
CA VAL A 97 3.10 1.35 -12.88
C VAL A 97 1.77 1.31 -13.63
N PRO A 98 1.57 0.37 -14.57
CA PRO A 98 0.25 0.19 -15.17
C PRO A 98 -0.80 -0.13 -14.09
N ASP A 99 -1.93 0.56 -14.12
CA ASP A 99 -2.98 0.44 -13.09
C ASP A 99 -3.38 -1.01 -12.79
N ALA A 100 -3.59 -1.82 -13.83
CA ALA A 100 -3.93 -3.24 -13.68
C ALA A 100 -2.84 -4.03 -12.93
N VAL A 101 -1.57 -3.71 -13.15
CA VAL A 101 -0.44 -4.36 -12.46
C VAL A 101 -0.38 -3.96 -10.98
N ALA A 102 -0.70 -2.70 -10.65
CA ALA A 102 -0.79 -2.26 -9.25
C ALA A 102 -1.88 -3.05 -8.49
N VAL A 103 -3.06 -3.21 -9.11
CA VAL A 103 -4.16 -4.00 -8.54
C VAL A 103 -3.77 -5.47 -8.38
N ASP A 104 -3.27 -6.11 -9.45
CA ASP A 104 -2.90 -7.53 -9.43
C ASP A 104 -1.86 -7.85 -8.35
N GLU A 105 -0.85 -6.98 -8.20
CA GLU A 105 0.21 -7.16 -7.21
C GLU A 105 -0.30 -6.99 -5.77
N ALA A 106 -1.21 -6.04 -5.52
CA ALA A 106 -1.84 -5.89 -4.21
C ALA A 106 -2.70 -7.11 -3.85
N VAL A 107 -3.46 -7.65 -4.82
CA VAL A 107 -4.30 -8.84 -4.65
C VAL A 107 -3.47 -10.09 -4.34
N GLU A 108 -2.36 -10.30 -5.07
CA GLU A 108 -1.49 -11.45 -4.84
C GLU A 108 -0.71 -11.37 -3.53
N LEU A 109 -0.34 -10.17 -3.08
CA LEU A 109 0.20 -9.97 -1.73
C LEU A 109 -0.84 -10.25 -0.65
N ALA A 110 -2.09 -9.79 -0.83
CA ALA A 110 -3.17 -10.07 0.11
C ALA A 110 -3.43 -11.58 0.25
N ARG A 111 -3.41 -12.31 -0.88
CA ARG A 111 -3.56 -13.77 -0.95
C ARG A 111 -2.50 -14.51 -0.15
N SER A 112 -1.28 -13.99 -0.13
CA SER A 112 -0.14 -14.66 0.51
C SER A 112 0.09 -14.25 1.96
N LEU A 113 -0.45 -13.11 2.40
CA LEU A 113 -0.08 -12.49 3.68
C LEU A 113 -1.26 -12.21 4.62
N SER A 114 -2.49 -12.44 4.18
CA SER A 114 -3.70 -12.09 4.94
C SER A 114 -4.70 -13.25 5.01
N THR A 115 -6.00 -12.98 4.95
CA THR A 115 -7.08 -13.96 5.09
C THR A 115 -7.58 -14.48 3.74
N ASP A 116 -8.38 -15.56 3.76
CA ASP A 116 -8.97 -16.15 2.54
C ASP A 116 -9.89 -15.18 1.77
N ASP A 117 -10.54 -14.25 2.47
CA ASP A 117 -11.44 -13.25 1.88
C ASP A 117 -10.70 -12.00 1.36
N SER A 118 -9.47 -11.78 1.83
CA SER A 118 -8.67 -10.57 1.55
C SER A 118 -8.41 -10.32 0.05
N PRO A 119 -8.07 -11.31 -0.80
CA PRO A 119 -7.83 -11.07 -2.22
C PRO A 119 -9.05 -10.50 -2.95
N SER A 120 -10.23 -11.06 -2.66
CA SER A 120 -11.49 -10.61 -3.27
C SER A 120 -11.84 -9.19 -2.83
N PHE A 121 -11.67 -8.92 -1.53
CA PHE A 121 -11.91 -7.60 -0.95
C PHE A 121 -10.98 -6.52 -1.53
N VAL A 122 -9.66 -6.77 -1.53
CA VAL A 122 -8.66 -5.84 -2.08
C VAL A 122 -8.91 -5.58 -3.57
N ASN A 123 -9.20 -6.63 -4.35
CA ASN A 123 -9.51 -6.51 -5.77
C ASN A 123 -10.76 -5.63 -6.00
N GLY A 124 -11.83 -5.88 -5.25
CA GLY A 124 -13.08 -5.13 -5.40
C GLY A 124 -12.93 -3.65 -5.07
N LEU A 125 -12.21 -3.32 -3.99
CA LEU A 125 -12.04 -1.93 -3.58
C LEU A 125 -11.08 -1.17 -4.49
N LEU A 126 -9.92 -1.75 -4.85
CA LEU A 126 -9.00 -1.11 -5.79
C LEU A 126 -9.59 -0.99 -7.20
N GLY A 127 -10.35 -1.98 -7.66
CA GLY A 127 -11.08 -1.91 -8.93
C GLY A 127 -12.04 -0.72 -8.96
N ARG A 128 -12.75 -0.46 -7.86
CA ARG A 128 -13.60 0.74 -7.75
C ARG A 128 -12.80 2.04 -7.76
N ILE A 129 -11.65 2.10 -7.08
CA ILE A 129 -10.79 3.28 -7.14
C ILE A 129 -10.32 3.52 -8.58
N LEU A 130 -9.94 2.47 -9.30
CA LEU A 130 -9.53 2.55 -10.69
C LEU A 130 -10.65 3.09 -11.60
N ASP A 131 -11.88 2.61 -11.43
CA ASP A 131 -13.04 3.13 -12.18
C ASP A 131 -13.29 4.62 -11.92
N LEU A 132 -12.98 5.09 -10.70
CA LEU A 132 -13.17 6.48 -10.28
C LEU A 132 -11.96 7.37 -10.57
N LYS A 133 -10.79 6.81 -10.91
CA LYS A 133 -9.54 7.55 -11.17
C LYS A 133 -9.74 8.77 -12.08
N PRO A 134 -10.48 8.70 -13.22
CA PRO A 134 -10.70 9.87 -14.07
C PRO A 134 -11.47 11.01 -13.40
N THR A 135 -12.30 10.70 -12.40
CA THR A 135 -13.06 11.71 -11.63
C THR A 135 -12.26 12.21 -10.44
N ILE A 136 -11.44 11.37 -9.82
CA ILE A 136 -10.60 11.72 -8.67
C ILE A 136 -9.50 12.72 -9.07
N LEU A 137 -8.95 12.56 -10.28
CA LEU A 137 -7.85 13.37 -10.81
C LEU A 137 -8.28 14.51 -11.75
N ALA A 138 -9.59 14.72 -11.93
CA ALA A 138 -10.15 15.81 -12.73
C ALA A 138 -10.14 17.15 -11.98
#